data_AF-A0A4U3M8P7-F1
#
_entry.id   AF-A0A4U3M8P7-F1
#
_cell.length_a   1.000
_cell.length_b   1.000
_cell.length_c   1.000
_cell.angle_alpha   90.00
_cell.angle_beta   90.00
_cell.angle_gamma   90.00
#
_symmetry.space_group_name_H-M   'P 1'
#
loop_
_entity.id
_entity.type
_entity.pdbx_description
1 polymer ?
#
loop_
_entity_poly.entity_id
_entity_poly.type
_entity_poly.pdbx_seq_one_letter_code
_entity_poly.pdbx_strand_id
1 'polypeptide(L)'
;ISAGVNTALEDLKNHRLPVEEREAIKQQLSESLGKQHENIQQLIQLFTQIQEATGSEALQDTINKLKTIDDTVVKLKIAVDEIDVNVAINTDDIQAKAKQVEATVNSINPNAIENTVKTILDKLIATIQNAQGQLNKAQQIDFEGLLSSTSQTVTNAISLLEKYQAEMPAIKQEIHDANTMLNGNMETIVNGINRGADLYKNDLPVIQDKVSKAAAFMQNDYPGIRKDLTNTLKTVNEKMPDVEAALDKANELIINDWPNIKTGLHKAANAIRKGEKEVDLGEILKLLKLDANKESDFFTQPVEVKEHAVYPIANNGSASTPFYTALCLWVGAVLFSSVATTDVYLEGKDKKRFSKREQFSARMFTFIVMGIGQALIVTLGNYFALGVDVRNPAYSVWFAVLIAITFMIMVYVLVALFGNVGKGIAIIILVLSISGGGGNYPIQVSGKFFQMINPFLPFTHAVNLLRESAGGIYWPNAWFAIWIMVGISVVFSIGGAILYPHLEHRSKKFAALAQKSHLFH
;
A
#
# COMPACT_ATOMS: atom_id res chain seq x y z
N ILE A 1 21.03 -43.85 -10.87
CA ILE A 1 19.79 -44.35 -11.50
C ILE A 1 20.11 -45.38 -12.59
N SER A 2 20.78 -45.01 -13.68
CA SER A 2 21.13 -45.94 -14.79
C SER A 2 21.85 -47.23 -14.38
N ALA A 3 22.93 -47.14 -13.61
CA ALA A 3 23.67 -48.33 -13.14
C ALA A 3 22.82 -49.27 -12.26
N GLY A 4 21.99 -48.71 -11.37
CA GLY A 4 21.10 -49.48 -10.49
C GLY A 4 19.95 -50.14 -11.26
N VAL A 5 19.40 -49.46 -12.27
CA VAL A 5 18.39 -50.01 -13.17
C VAL A 5 18.97 -51.14 -14.01
N ASN A 6 20.17 -50.98 -14.59
CA ASN A 6 20.79 -52.04 -15.39
C ASN A 6 21.12 -53.29 -14.58
N THR A 7 21.63 -53.13 -13.36
CA THR A 7 21.93 -54.26 -12.46
C THR A 7 20.66 -55.02 -12.10
N ALA A 8 19.60 -54.31 -11.69
CA ALA A 8 18.32 -54.92 -11.35
C ALA A 8 17.65 -55.61 -12.56
N LEU A 9 17.80 -55.07 -13.77
CA LEU A 9 17.29 -55.70 -15.00
C LEU A 9 18.06 -56.97 -15.39
N GLU A 10 19.37 -57.05 -15.11
CA GLU A 10 20.14 -58.29 -15.29
C GLU A 10 19.72 -59.38 -14.31
N ASP A 11 19.48 -59.02 -13.04
CA ASP A 11 18.99 -59.94 -12.03
C ASP A 11 17.55 -60.42 -12.34
N LEU A 12 16.68 -59.54 -12.83
CA LEU A 12 15.31 -59.89 -13.26
C LEU A 12 15.29 -60.88 -14.44
N LYS A 13 16.30 -60.84 -15.32
CA LYS A 13 16.47 -61.80 -16.44
C LYS A 13 17.04 -63.16 -15.99
N ASN A 14 17.61 -63.25 -14.79
CA ASN A 14 18.24 -64.47 -14.32
C ASN A 14 17.20 -65.48 -13.83
N HIS A 15 16.75 -66.36 -14.73
CA HIS A 15 15.78 -67.44 -14.43
C HIS A 15 16.27 -68.49 -13.42
N ARG A 16 17.52 -68.38 -12.92
CA ARG A 16 18.01 -69.19 -11.80
C ARG A 16 17.55 -68.66 -10.44
N LEU A 17 17.05 -67.42 -10.36
CA LEU A 17 16.49 -66.83 -9.15
C LEU A 17 15.01 -67.21 -8.99
N PRO A 18 14.55 -67.54 -7.76
CA PRO A 18 13.14 -67.74 -7.45
C PRO A 18 12.26 -66.56 -7.90
N VAL A 19 11.01 -66.83 -8.25
CA VAL A 19 10.03 -65.79 -8.64
C VAL A 19 9.86 -64.75 -7.52
N GLU A 20 9.85 -65.20 -6.26
CA GLU A 20 9.74 -64.32 -5.08
C GLU A 20 10.90 -63.33 -4.96
N GLU A 21 12.14 -63.76 -5.23
CA GLU A 21 13.32 -62.87 -5.20
C GLU A 21 13.29 -61.86 -6.35
N ARG A 22 12.79 -62.27 -7.53
CA ARG A 22 12.64 -61.37 -8.68
C ARG A 22 11.54 -60.31 -8.45
N GLU A 23 10.42 -60.67 -7.82
CA GLU A 23 9.41 -59.68 -7.39
C GLU A 23 9.96 -58.70 -6.34
N ALA A 24 10.76 -59.18 -5.38
CA ALA A 24 11.40 -58.31 -4.38
C ALA A 24 12.35 -57.29 -5.02
N ILE A 25 13.15 -57.70 -6.01
CA ILE A 25 14.06 -56.83 -6.78
C ILE A 25 13.27 -55.78 -7.57
N LYS A 26 12.16 -56.18 -8.22
CA LYS A 26 11.25 -55.27 -8.92
C LYS A 26 10.68 -54.22 -7.96
N GLN A 27 10.16 -54.64 -6.81
CA GLN A 27 9.60 -53.76 -5.80
C GLN A 27 10.65 -52.77 -5.27
N GLN A 28 11.85 -53.25 -4.94
CA GLN A 28 12.94 -52.41 -4.45
C GLN A 28 13.39 -51.37 -5.50
N LEU A 29 13.41 -51.75 -6.78
CA LEU A 29 13.70 -50.83 -7.88
C LEU A 29 12.62 -49.75 -8.02
N SER A 30 11.34 -50.13 -7.94
CA SER A 30 10.21 -49.20 -8.00
C SER A 30 10.21 -48.20 -6.83
N GLU A 31 10.45 -48.67 -5.61
CA GLU A 31 10.57 -47.82 -4.42
C GLU A 31 11.76 -46.86 -4.51
N SER A 32 12.90 -47.34 -5.05
CA SER A 32 14.07 -46.51 -5.29
C SER A 32 13.79 -45.40 -6.31
N LEU A 33 13.12 -45.72 -7.42
CA LEU A 33 12.69 -44.73 -8.42
C LEU A 33 11.68 -43.72 -7.84
N GLY A 34 10.76 -44.16 -6.97
CA GLY A 34 9.85 -43.28 -6.23
C GLY A 34 10.57 -42.27 -5.34
N LYS A 35 11.59 -42.72 -4.58
CA LYS A 35 12.42 -41.82 -3.76
C LYS A 35 13.23 -40.83 -4.61
N GLN A 36 13.70 -41.25 -5.80
CA GLN A 36 14.41 -40.35 -6.70
C GLN A 36 13.49 -39.26 -7.25
N HIS A 37 12.25 -39.61 -7.62
CA HIS A 37 11.21 -38.64 -8.02
C HIS A 37 10.96 -37.58 -6.92
N GLU A 38 10.73 -38.00 -5.68
CA GLU A 38 10.52 -37.07 -4.55
C GLU A 38 11.69 -36.10 -4.35
N ASN A 39 12.93 -36.61 -4.42
CA ASN A 39 14.13 -35.78 -4.28
C ASN A 39 14.28 -34.77 -5.44
N ILE A 40 13.95 -35.17 -6.68
CA ILE A 40 13.99 -34.29 -7.84
C ILE A 40 12.94 -33.18 -7.70
N GLN A 41 11.73 -33.51 -7.24
CA GLN A 41 10.65 -32.54 -6.98
C GLN A 41 11.05 -31.51 -5.92
N GLN A 42 11.68 -31.94 -4.82
CA GLN A 42 12.19 -31.03 -3.79
C GLN A 42 13.26 -30.07 -4.35
N LEU A 43 14.15 -30.55 -5.21
CA LEU A 43 15.16 -29.70 -5.87
C LEU A 43 14.54 -28.70 -6.84
N ILE A 44 13.53 -29.12 -7.63
CA ILE A 44 12.77 -28.22 -8.52
C ILE A 44 12.08 -27.13 -7.71
N GLN A 45 11.43 -27.49 -6.60
CA GLN A 45 10.75 -26.54 -5.73
C GLN A 45 11.73 -25.53 -5.11
N LEU A 46 12.88 -26.00 -4.61
CA LEU A 46 13.91 -25.14 -4.05
C LEU A 46 14.43 -24.13 -5.08
N PHE A 47 14.76 -24.58 -6.30
CA PHE A 47 15.25 -23.67 -7.34
C PHE A 47 14.17 -22.70 -7.83
N THR A 48 12.91 -23.13 -7.90
CA THR A 48 11.77 -22.26 -8.25
C THR A 48 11.62 -21.14 -7.20
N GLN A 49 11.66 -21.49 -5.91
CA GLN A 49 11.57 -20.51 -4.82
C GLN A 49 12.75 -19.53 -4.84
N ILE A 50 13.97 -19.97 -5.17
CA ILE A 50 15.13 -19.08 -5.33
C ILE A 50 14.93 -18.11 -6.50
N GLN A 51 14.37 -18.56 -7.62
CA GLN A 51 14.07 -17.70 -8.77
C GLN A 51 12.99 -16.67 -8.45
N GLU A 52 11.88 -17.10 -7.83
CA GLU A 52 10.78 -16.22 -7.42
C GLU A 52 11.22 -15.17 -6.41
N ALA A 53 11.99 -15.57 -5.39
CA ALA A 53 12.49 -14.66 -4.35
C ALA A 53 13.47 -13.62 -4.87
N THR A 54 14.12 -13.85 -6.02
CA THR A 54 15.14 -12.97 -6.57
C THR A 54 14.78 -12.33 -7.91
N GLY A 55 13.63 -12.70 -8.50
CA GLY A 55 13.23 -12.29 -9.85
C GLY A 55 14.22 -12.74 -10.94
N SER A 56 14.99 -13.81 -10.70
CA SER A 56 16.05 -14.28 -11.61
C SER A 56 15.59 -15.46 -12.45
N GLU A 57 15.85 -15.43 -13.76
CA GLU A 57 15.59 -16.55 -14.67
C GLU A 57 16.78 -17.53 -14.81
N ALA A 58 17.89 -17.28 -14.10
CA ALA A 58 19.16 -17.97 -14.36
C ALA A 58 19.18 -19.46 -14.01
N LEU A 59 18.24 -19.95 -13.19
CA LEU A 59 18.11 -21.38 -12.86
C LEU A 59 17.08 -22.11 -13.75
N GLN A 60 16.40 -21.40 -14.65
CA GLN A 60 15.28 -21.97 -15.42
C GLN A 60 15.70 -23.15 -16.31
N ASP A 61 16.87 -23.07 -16.93
CA ASP A 61 17.42 -24.18 -17.73
C ASP A 61 17.68 -25.43 -16.87
N THR A 62 18.23 -25.24 -15.68
CA THR A 62 18.43 -26.32 -14.70
C THR A 62 17.11 -26.91 -14.24
N ILE A 63 16.10 -26.08 -13.96
CA ILE A 63 14.75 -26.54 -13.60
C ILE A 63 14.12 -27.34 -14.74
N ASN A 64 14.25 -26.90 -15.98
CA ASN A 64 13.70 -27.62 -17.14
C ASN A 64 14.39 -28.99 -17.33
N LYS A 65 15.71 -29.06 -17.11
CA LYS A 65 16.46 -30.32 -17.12
C LYS A 65 16.02 -31.25 -15.99
N LEU A 66 15.84 -30.74 -14.77
CA LEU A 66 15.33 -31.52 -13.64
C LEU A 66 13.91 -32.03 -13.89
N LYS A 67 13.01 -31.21 -14.47
CA LYS A 67 11.67 -31.65 -14.89
C LYS A 67 11.72 -32.76 -15.93
N THR A 68 12.65 -32.67 -16.90
CA THR A 68 12.85 -33.71 -17.91
C THR A 68 13.33 -35.02 -17.28
N ILE A 69 14.23 -34.94 -16.28
CA ILE A 69 14.67 -36.11 -15.51
C ILE A 69 13.48 -36.69 -14.73
N ASP A 70 12.70 -35.85 -14.06
CA ASP A 70 11.54 -36.25 -13.28
C ASP A 70 10.52 -37.04 -14.11
N ASP A 71 10.11 -36.47 -15.25
CA ASP A 71 9.20 -37.12 -16.21
C ASP A 71 9.74 -38.47 -16.67
N THR A 72 11.05 -38.57 -16.91
CA THR A 72 11.68 -39.81 -17.36
C THR A 72 11.75 -40.84 -16.24
N VAL A 73 12.00 -40.42 -14.99
CA VAL A 73 12.00 -41.28 -13.80
C VAL A 73 10.59 -41.82 -13.50
N VAL A 74 9.55 -40.99 -13.65
CA VAL A 74 8.15 -41.42 -13.53
C VAL A 74 7.82 -42.48 -14.58
N LYS A 75 8.18 -42.24 -15.85
CA LYS A 75 7.98 -43.23 -16.94
C LYS A 75 8.78 -44.51 -16.71
N LEU A 76 10.00 -44.42 -16.18
CA LEU A 76 10.81 -45.57 -15.77
C LEU A 76 10.11 -46.38 -14.66
N LYS A 77 9.56 -45.70 -13.64
CA LYS A 77 8.85 -46.35 -12.55
C LYS A 77 7.64 -47.11 -13.06
N ILE A 78 6.82 -46.50 -13.92
CA ILE A 78 5.65 -47.15 -14.55
C ILE A 78 6.10 -48.39 -15.34
N ALA A 79 7.12 -48.26 -16.18
CA ALA A 79 7.63 -49.38 -16.97
C ALA A 79 8.20 -50.52 -16.10
N VAL A 80 8.78 -50.20 -14.93
CA VAL A 80 9.24 -51.18 -13.94
C VAL A 80 8.06 -51.85 -13.22
N ASP A 81 7.01 -51.10 -12.87
CA ASP A 81 5.81 -51.61 -12.21
C ASP A 81 5.03 -52.60 -13.10
N GLU A 82 5.05 -52.37 -14.42
CA GLU A 82 4.38 -53.20 -15.43
C GLU A 82 5.14 -54.49 -15.81
N ILE A 83 6.36 -54.71 -15.29
CA ILE A 83 7.12 -55.94 -15.56
C ILE A 83 6.39 -57.17 -14.99
N ASP A 84 6.05 -58.15 -15.84
CA ASP A 84 5.66 -59.48 -15.40
C ASP A 84 6.90 -60.38 -15.28
N VAL A 85 7.27 -60.75 -14.06
CA VAL A 85 8.46 -61.58 -13.78
C VAL A 85 8.32 -63.03 -14.26
N ASN A 86 7.10 -63.46 -14.62
CA ASN A 86 6.79 -64.82 -15.06
C ASN A 86 7.04 -65.05 -16.55
N VAL A 87 7.29 -63.99 -17.32
CA VAL A 87 7.47 -64.03 -18.79
C VAL A 87 8.85 -63.47 -19.16
N ALA A 88 9.31 -63.70 -20.39
CA ALA A 88 10.53 -63.10 -20.90
C ALA A 88 10.43 -61.57 -20.89
N ILE A 89 11.30 -60.90 -20.13
CA ILE A 89 11.27 -59.45 -19.92
C ILE A 89 12.01 -58.75 -21.05
N ASN A 90 11.31 -57.91 -21.81
CA ASN A 90 11.93 -56.96 -22.73
C ASN A 90 12.41 -55.73 -21.95
N THR A 91 13.72 -55.53 -21.89
CA THR A 91 14.34 -54.45 -21.10
C THR A 91 14.80 -53.28 -21.95
N ASP A 92 14.65 -53.34 -23.26
CA ASP A 92 15.29 -52.38 -24.18
C ASP A 92 14.74 -50.96 -23.98
N ASP A 93 13.43 -50.82 -23.77
CA ASP A 93 12.79 -49.53 -23.48
C ASP A 93 13.20 -48.97 -22.10
N ILE A 94 13.32 -49.84 -21.09
CA ILE A 94 13.74 -49.45 -19.74
C ILE A 94 15.21 -49.02 -19.74
N GLN A 95 16.08 -49.74 -20.44
CA GLN A 95 17.49 -49.38 -20.61
C GLN A 95 17.66 -48.09 -21.43
N ALA A 96 16.84 -47.87 -22.46
CA ALA A 96 16.85 -46.63 -23.23
C ALA A 96 16.47 -45.41 -22.37
N LYS A 97 15.41 -45.51 -21.56
CA LYS A 97 15.02 -44.44 -20.62
C LYS A 97 16.06 -44.22 -19.53
N ALA A 98 16.67 -45.29 -19.01
CA ALA A 98 17.74 -45.20 -18.02
C ALA A 98 18.97 -44.45 -18.56
N LYS A 99 19.34 -44.71 -19.82
CA LYS A 99 20.39 -43.98 -20.54
C LYS A 99 20.02 -42.52 -20.79
N GLN A 100 18.74 -42.22 -21.06
CA GLN A 100 18.28 -40.85 -21.22
C GLN A 100 18.37 -40.05 -19.91
N VAL A 101 18.04 -40.65 -18.77
CA VAL A 101 18.25 -40.06 -17.44
C VAL A 101 19.73 -39.76 -17.21
N GLU A 102 20.62 -40.71 -17.52
CA GLU A 102 22.07 -40.55 -17.38
C GLU A 102 22.63 -39.44 -18.26
N ALA A 103 22.24 -39.38 -19.54
CA ALA A 103 22.64 -38.33 -20.46
C ALA A 103 22.19 -36.94 -19.98
N THR A 104 20.97 -36.84 -19.47
CA THR A 104 20.41 -35.56 -18.97
C THR A 104 21.10 -35.14 -17.68
N VAL A 105 21.35 -36.07 -16.74
CA VAL A 105 22.11 -35.79 -15.50
C VAL A 105 23.54 -35.34 -15.82
N ASN A 106 24.22 -35.99 -16.76
CA ASN A 106 25.58 -35.60 -17.17
C ASN A 106 25.64 -34.23 -17.85
N SER A 107 24.52 -33.72 -18.38
CA SER A 107 24.41 -32.37 -18.94
C SER A 107 24.24 -31.28 -17.87
N ILE A 108 23.99 -31.67 -16.61
CA ILE A 108 23.89 -30.76 -15.48
C ILE A 108 25.29 -30.59 -14.89
N ASN A 109 25.80 -29.36 -14.89
CA ASN A 109 27.08 -29.01 -14.30
C ASN A 109 26.87 -28.46 -12.87
N PRO A 110 27.21 -29.21 -11.80
CA PRO A 110 27.00 -28.76 -10.42
C PRO A 110 27.74 -27.46 -10.09
N ASN A 111 28.96 -27.29 -10.61
CA ASN A 111 29.77 -26.10 -10.37
C ASN A 111 29.16 -24.85 -11.03
N ALA A 112 28.51 -25.01 -12.19
CA ALA A 112 27.80 -23.91 -12.84
C ALA A 112 26.56 -23.49 -12.04
N ILE A 113 25.84 -24.44 -11.45
CA ILE A 113 24.70 -24.18 -10.58
C ILE A 113 25.15 -23.47 -9.31
N GLU A 114 26.20 -23.95 -8.65
CA GLU A 114 26.75 -23.34 -7.44
C GLU A 114 27.14 -21.87 -7.69
N ASN A 115 27.84 -21.59 -8.78
CA ASN A 115 28.20 -20.23 -9.17
C ASN A 115 26.97 -19.36 -9.48
N THR A 116 25.94 -19.94 -10.10
CA THR A 116 24.68 -19.23 -10.41
C THR A 116 23.93 -18.89 -9.13
N VAL A 117 23.78 -19.84 -8.21
CA VAL A 117 23.14 -19.64 -6.90
C VAL A 117 23.91 -18.62 -6.08
N LYS A 118 25.24 -18.70 -6.03
CA LYS A 118 26.08 -17.71 -5.36
C LYS A 118 25.88 -16.30 -5.93
N THR A 119 25.86 -16.17 -7.25
CA THR A 119 25.63 -14.88 -7.92
C THR A 119 24.24 -14.31 -7.61
N ILE A 120 23.22 -15.16 -7.56
CA ILE A 120 21.85 -14.78 -7.20
C ILE A 120 21.80 -14.29 -5.73
N LEU A 121 22.44 -15.03 -4.81
CA LEU A 121 22.51 -14.66 -3.39
C LEU A 121 23.28 -13.35 -3.18
N ASP A 122 24.40 -13.16 -3.87
CA ASP A 122 25.19 -11.94 -3.81
C ASP A 122 24.38 -10.72 -4.32
N LYS A 123 23.61 -10.89 -5.41
CA LYS A 123 22.68 -9.85 -5.91
C LYS A 123 21.55 -9.56 -4.94
N LEU A 124 20.98 -10.58 -4.30
CA LEU A 124 19.93 -10.41 -3.30
C LEU A 124 20.46 -9.64 -2.08
N ILE A 125 21.65 -10.01 -1.58
CA ILE A 125 22.33 -9.32 -0.48
C ILE A 125 22.59 -7.85 -0.86
N ALA A 126 23.12 -7.59 -2.06
CA ALA A 126 23.36 -6.24 -2.54
C ALA A 126 22.07 -5.42 -2.70
N THR A 127 20.98 -6.04 -3.14
CA THR A 127 19.67 -5.38 -3.28
C THR A 127 19.09 -5.02 -1.92
N ILE A 128 19.19 -5.93 -0.94
CA ILE A 128 18.76 -5.68 0.45
C ILE A 128 19.60 -4.58 1.09
N GLN A 129 20.93 -4.58 0.89
CA GLN A 129 21.82 -3.53 1.38
C GLN A 129 21.51 -2.17 0.74
N ASN A 130 21.24 -2.14 -0.57
CA ASN A 130 20.83 -0.92 -1.27
C ASN A 130 19.47 -0.42 -0.80
N ALA A 131 18.49 -1.31 -0.60
CA ALA A 131 17.18 -0.97 -0.07
C ALA A 131 17.29 -0.41 1.36
N GLN A 132 18.16 -0.96 2.19
CA GLN A 132 18.44 -0.45 3.54
C GLN A 132 19.14 0.93 3.51
N GLY A 133 20.08 1.13 2.57
CA GLY A 133 20.70 2.44 2.32
C GLY A 133 19.71 3.49 1.79
N GLN A 134 18.76 3.08 0.95
CA GLN A 134 17.69 3.92 0.42
C GLN A 134 16.64 4.23 1.50
N LEU A 135 16.30 3.27 2.38
CA LEU A 135 15.44 3.50 3.54
C LEU A 135 16.04 4.51 4.51
N ASN A 136 17.35 4.42 4.78
CA ASN A 136 18.07 5.38 5.60
C ASN A 136 18.10 6.77 4.97
N LYS A 137 18.18 6.87 3.62
CA LYS A 137 18.05 8.15 2.90
C LYS A 137 16.61 8.69 2.92
N ALA A 138 15.61 7.83 2.80
CA ALA A 138 14.19 8.22 2.87
C ALA A 138 13.79 8.72 4.26
N GLN A 139 14.38 8.19 5.33
CA GLN A 139 14.20 8.70 6.71
C GLN A 139 14.85 10.07 6.95
N GLN A 140 15.75 10.52 6.06
CA GLN A 140 16.36 11.86 6.10
C GLN A 140 15.65 12.87 5.19
N ILE A 141 14.64 12.45 4.41
CA ILE A 141 13.82 13.39 3.63
C ILE A 141 12.95 14.15 4.63
N ASP A 142 13.33 15.41 4.86
CA ASP A 142 12.57 16.40 5.63
C ASP A 142 11.25 16.73 4.91
N PHE A 143 10.31 15.80 5.01
CA PHE A 143 8.95 15.94 4.49
C PHE A 143 8.26 17.16 5.08
N GLU A 144 8.63 17.57 6.30
CA GLU A 144 8.10 18.75 6.99
C GLU A 144 8.62 20.03 6.31
N GLY A 145 9.91 20.09 5.94
CA GLY A 145 10.50 21.17 5.16
C GLY A 145 9.96 21.27 3.72
N LEU A 146 9.71 20.14 3.06
CA LEU A 146 9.09 20.10 1.73
C LEU A 146 7.61 20.52 1.76
N LEU A 147 6.87 20.11 2.79
CA LEU A 147 5.47 20.52 2.96
C LEU A 147 5.37 22.00 3.36
N SER A 148 6.29 22.48 4.19
CA SER A 148 6.41 23.90 4.58
C SER A 148 6.72 24.80 3.39
N SER A 149 7.72 24.45 2.58
CA SER A 149 8.06 25.21 1.36
C SER A 149 6.94 25.20 0.31
N THR A 150 6.23 24.08 0.18
CA THR A 150 5.06 23.97 -0.71
C THR A 150 3.88 24.82 -0.18
N SER A 151 3.61 24.78 1.13
CA SER A 151 2.60 25.62 1.79
C SER A 151 2.90 27.11 1.65
N GLN A 152 4.17 27.50 1.80
CA GLN A 152 4.62 28.88 1.61
C GLN A 152 4.46 29.34 0.16
N THR A 153 4.78 28.47 -0.81
CA THR A 153 4.63 28.76 -2.25
C THR A 153 3.15 28.93 -2.63
N VAL A 154 2.27 28.07 -2.11
CA VAL A 154 0.82 28.18 -2.32
C VAL A 154 0.26 29.44 -1.64
N THR A 155 0.73 29.79 -0.44
CA THR A 155 0.34 31.03 0.27
C THR A 155 0.80 32.30 -0.47
N ASN A 156 2.00 32.27 -1.07
CA ASN A 156 2.50 33.36 -1.91
C ASN A 156 1.71 33.49 -3.22
N ALA A 157 1.29 32.38 -3.81
CA ALA A 157 0.44 32.37 -5.00
C ALA A 157 -0.98 32.89 -4.71
N ILE A 158 -1.57 32.54 -3.56
CA ILE A 158 -2.86 33.06 -3.12
C ILE A 158 -2.78 34.57 -2.86
N SER A 159 -1.74 35.05 -2.18
CA SER A 159 -1.49 36.49 -1.98
C SER A 159 -1.33 37.26 -3.31
N LEU A 160 -0.71 36.65 -4.32
CA LEU A 160 -0.58 37.23 -5.65
C LEU A 160 -1.93 37.32 -6.38
N LEU A 161 -2.77 36.29 -6.26
CA LEU A 161 -4.11 36.26 -6.85
C LEU A 161 -5.09 37.23 -6.15
N GLU A 162 -5.00 37.40 -4.83
CA GLU A 162 -5.76 38.42 -4.08
C GLU A 162 -5.35 39.84 -4.49
N LYS A 163 -4.06 40.07 -4.74
CA LYS A 163 -3.55 41.36 -5.26
C LYS A 163 -4.10 41.65 -6.66
N TYR A 164 -4.11 40.66 -7.56
CA TYR A 164 -4.72 40.81 -8.89
C TYR A 164 -6.25 41.01 -8.84
N GLN A 165 -6.93 40.43 -7.84
CA GLN A 165 -8.36 40.62 -7.63
C GLN A 165 -8.70 42.03 -7.13
N ALA A 166 -7.82 42.65 -6.33
CA ALA A 166 -7.98 44.01 -5.82
C ALA A 166 -7.74 45.11 -6.87
N GLU A 167 -6.92 44.86 -7.90
CA GLU A 167 -6.62 45.82 -8.98
C GLU A 167 -7.60 45.71 -10.18
N MET A 168 -8.42 44.66 -10.24
CA MET A 168 -9.38 44.41 -11.32
C MET A 168 -10.51 45.46 -11.51
N PRO A 169 -10.95 46.25 -10.50
CA PRO A 169 -11.89 47.36 -10.71
C PRO A 169 -11.27 48.54 -11.48
N ALA A 170 -9.96 48.75 -11.39
CA ALA A 170 -9.27 49.84 -12.08
C ALA A 170 -9.11 49.56 -13.60
N ILE A 171 -8.86 48.29 -13.96
CA ILE A 171 -8.76 47.83 -15.35
C ILE A 171 -10.12 47.91 -16.08
N LYS A 172 -11.25 47.80 -15.35
CA LYS A 172 -12.61 47.94 -15.91
C LYS A 172 -12.95 49.37 -16.31
N GLN A 173 -12.38 50.37 -15.63
CA GLN A 173 -12.60 51.79 -15.92
C GLN A 173 -11.73 52.24 -17.11
N GLU A 174 -10.46 51.82 -17.17
CA GLU A 174 -9.56 52.13 -18.30
C GLU A 174 -10.02 51.51 -19.63
N ILE A 175 -10.64 50.33 -19.62
CA ILE A 175 -11.19 49.70 -20.84
C ILE A 175 -12.46 50.43 -21.32
N HIS A 176 -13.24 51.03 -20.41
CA HIS A 176 -14.41 51.84 -20.78
C HIS A 176 -13.99 53.18 -21.38
N ASP A 177 -12.96 53.82 -20.82
CA ASP A 177 -12.37 55.06 -21.35
C ASP A 177 -11.66 54.82 -22.70
N ALA A 178 -10.97 53.67 -22.85
CA ALA A 178 -10.36 53.26 -24.11
C ALA A 178 -11.40 52.97 -25.21
N ASN A 179 -12.55 52.37 -24.88
CA ASN A 179 -13.63 52.13 -25.85
C ASN A 179 -14.34 53.44 -26.26
N THR A 180 -14.36 54.44 -25.38
CA THR A 180 -14.92 55.76 -25.65
C THR A 180 -13.98 56.61 -26.52
N MET A 181 -12.65 56.49 -26.33
CA MET A 181 -11.61 57.08 -27.20
C MET A 181 -11.50 56.42 -28.58
N LEU A 182 -11.71 55.10 -28.69
CA LEU A 182 -11.62 54.35 -29.96
C LEU A 182 -12.81 54.60 -30.89
N ASN A 183 -14.02 54.77 -30.34
CA ASN A 183 -15.22 55.10 -31.14
C ASN A 183 -15.25 56.57 -31.61
N GLY A 184 -14.51 57.48 -30.96
CA GLY A 184 -14.40 58.89 -31.35
C GLY A 184 -13.31 59.21 -32.39
N ASN A 185 -12.39 58.28 -32.69
CA ASN A 185 -11.21 58.53 -33.53
C ASN A 185 -11.07 57.62 -34.76
N MET A 186 -12.05 56.74 -35.02
CA MET A 186 -12.02 55.82 -36.18
C MET A 186 -12.06 56.57 -37.52
N GLU A 187 -12.64 57.78 -37.56
CA GLU A 187 -12.70 58.61 -38.77
C GLU A 187 -11.33 59.26 -39.12
N THR A 188 -10.49 59.50 -38.12
CA THR A 188 -9.15 60.10 -38.31
C THR A 188 -8.12 59.05 -38.77
N ILE A 189 -8.27 57.79 -38.32
CA ILE A 189 -7.37 56.68 -38.65
C ILE A 189 -7.57 56.21 -40.11
N VAL A 190 -8.82 56.17 -40.58
CA VAL A 190 -9.15 55.86 -41.99
C VAL A 190 -8.56 56.92 -42.94
N ASN A 191 -8.44 58.17 -42.47
CA ASN A 191 -7.85 59.26 -43.25
C ASN A 191 -6.30 59.29 -43.20
N GLY A 192 -5.67 58.82 -42.12
CA GLY A 192 -4.21 58.75 -41.99
C GLY A 192 -3.54 57.60 -42.77
N ILE A 193 -4.21 56.45 -42.91
CA ILE A 193 -3.69 55.29 -43.65
C ILE A 193 -3.68 55.53 -45.17
N ASN A 194 -4.51 56.45 -45.67
CA ASN A 194 -4.54 56.80 -47.09
C ASN A 194 -3.46 57.81 -47.53
N ARG A 195 -2.46 58.15 -46.69
CA ARG A 195 -1.52 59.25 -47.02
C ARG A 195 -0.05 59.13 -46.54
N GLY A 196 0.48 57.93 -46.30
CA GLY A 196 1.81 57.76 -45.68
C GLY A 196 2.91 57.12 -46.53
N ALA A 197 2.89 57.25 -47.85
CA ALA A 197 3.89 56.67 -48.77
C ALA A 197 5.28 57.34 -48.75
N ASP A 198 5.62 58.16 -47.74
CA ASP A 198 6.84 58.98 -47.71
C ASP A 198 7.87 58.65 -46.62
N LEU A 199 7.63 57.65 -45.76
CA LEU A 199 8.57 57.28 -44.68
C LEU A 199 9.60 56.19 -45.06
N TYR A 200 9.75 55.87 -46.34
CA TYR A 200 10.74 54.91 -46.85
C TYR A 200 12.15 55.51 -47.01
N LYS A 201 12.38 56.80 -46.68
CA LYS A 201 13.54 57.52 -47.23
C LYS A 201 14.70 57.90 -46.29
N ASN A 202 14.60 57.95 -44.95
CA ASN A 202 15.60 58.76 -44.20
C ASN A 202 16.28 58.27 -42.88
N ASP A 203 15.96 57.14 -42.21
CA ASP A 203 16.58 56.89 -40.88
C ASP A 203 17.59 55.72 -40.82
N LEU A 204 18.76 55.99 -41.42
CA LEU A 204 19.92 55.12 -41.66
C LEU A 204 20.99 55.08 -40.53
N PRO A 205 20.70 54.82 -39.23
CA PRO A 205 21.79 54.46 -38.29
C PRO A 205 21.47 53.35 -37.25
N VAL A 206 20.95 52.19 -37.68
CA VAL A 206 20.77 50.99 -36.78
C VAL A 206 21.39 49.70 -37.38
N ILE A 207 22.12 49.80 -38.50
CA ILE A 207 22.61 48.64 -39.27
C ILE A 207 23.96 48.09 -38.74
N GLN A 208 24.72 48.86 -37.94
CA GLN A 208 26.10 48.50 -37.58
C GLN A 208 26.23 47.41 -36.50
N ASP A 209 25.22 47.23 -35.62
CA ASP A 209 25.24 46.15 -34.60
C ASP A 209 24.75 44.79 -35.14
N LYS A 210 24.03 44.77 -36.26
CA LYS A 210 23.43 43.54 -36.80
C LYS A 210 24.36 42.76 -37.73
N VAL A 211 25.33 43.44 -38.36
CA VAL A 211 26.27 42.83 -39.32
C VAL A 211 27.36 41.99 -38.63
N SER A 212 27.79 42.37 -37.44
CA SER A 212 28.77 41.62 -36.63
C SER A 212 28.21 40.27 -36.13
N LYS A 213 26.92 40.21 -35.81
CA LYS A 213 26.21 38.98 -35.44
C LYS A 213 25.99 38.03 -36.63
N ALA A 214 25.80 38.56 -37.84
CA ALA A 214 25.64 37.76 -39.06
C ALA A 214 26.94 37.08 -39.51
N ALA A 215 28.11 37.73 -39.31
CA ALA A 215 29.41 37.15 -39.65
C ALA A 215 29.78 35.95 -38.75
N ALA A 216 29.43 36.01 -37.46
CA ALA A 216 29.66 34.92 -36.50
C ALA A 216 28.83 33.66 -36.83
N PHE A 217 27.59 33.84 -37.29
CA PHE A 217 26.69 32.74 -37.70
C PHE A 217 27.19 32.02 -38.97
N MET A 218 27.73 32.75 -39.95
CA MET A 218 28.24 32.17 -41.19
C MET A 218 29.54 31.36 -41.01
N GLN A 219 30.36 31.70 -40.00
CA GLN A 219 31.62 30.98 -39.73
C GLN A 219 31.43 29.73 -38.87
N ASN A 220 30.53 29.78 -37.89
CA ASN A 220 30.45 28.73 -36.86
C ASN A 220 29.25 27.79 -37.01
N ASP A 221 28.10 28.26 -37.49
CA ASP A 221 26.86 27.47 -37.47
C ASP A 221 26.48 26.90 -38.84
N TYR A 222 26.89 27.55 -39.93
CA TYR A 222 26.57 27.16 -41.31
C TYR A 222 27.04 25.74 -41.74
N PRO A 223 28.23 25.24 -41.35
CA PRO A 223 28.66 23.89 -41.72
C PRO A 223 27.85 22.77 -41.05
N GLY A 224 27.37 22.99 -39.82
CA GLY A 224 26.52 22.05 -39.09
C GLY A 224 25.13 21.93 -39.72
N ILE A 225 24.53 23.07 -40.06
CA ILE A 225 23.21 23.15 -40.71
C ILE A 225 23.21 22.42 -42.07
N ARG A 226 24.28 22.51 -42.86
CA ARG A 226 24.39 21.79 -44.15
C ARG A 226 24.43 20.26 -43.98
N LYS A 227 25.11 19.78 -42.94
CA LYS A 227 25.22 18.34 -42.62
C LYS A 227 23.86 17.80 -42.17
N ASP A 228 23.17 18.54 -41.33
CA ASP A 228 21.85 18.16 -40.83
C ASP A 228 20.78 18.18 -41.92
N LEU A 229 20.85 19.13 -42.87
CA LEU A 229 19.93 19.19 -44.01
C LEU A 229 20.06 17.98 -44.94
N THR A 230 21.27 17.49 -45.16
CA THR A 230 21.53 16.32 -46.03
C THR A 230 21.04 15.02 -45.39
N ASN A 231 21.21 14.87 -44.07
CA ASN A 231 20.68 13.73 -43.31
C ASN A 231 19.15 13.78 -43.17
N THR A 232 18.58 14.98 -43.08
CA THR A 232 17.13 15.19 -43.04
C THR A 232 16.47 14.82 -44.36
N LEU A 233 17.07 15.17 -45.50
CA LEU A 233 16.54 14.82 -46.83
C LEU A 233 16.57 13.30 -47.10
N LYS A 234 17.55 12.58 -46.55
CA LYS A 234 17.59 11.11 -46.57
C LYS A 234 16.46 10.50 -45.74
N THR A 235 16.19 11.08 -44.57
CA THR A 235 15.10 10.68 -43.66
C THR A 235 13.71 10.97 -44.25
N VAL A 236 13.56 12.07 -45.00
CA VAL A 236 12.31 12.42 -45.70
C VAL A 236 11.98 11.42 -46.82
N ASN A 237 12.98 10.91 -47.53
CA ASN A 237 12.78 9.91 -48.58
C ASN A 237 12.39 8.52 -48.01
N GLU A 238 12.84 8.19 -46.80
CA GLU A 238 12.50 6.93 -46.11
C GLU A 238 11.14 6.99 -45.38
N LYS A 239 10.66 8.19 -45.01
CA LYS A 239 9.39 8.41 -44.27
C LYS A 239 8.21 8.89 -45.10
N MET A 240 8.38 9.07 -46.41
CA MET A 240 7.29 9.37 -47.37
C MET A 240 6.08 8.41 -47.27
N PRO A 241 6.24 7.10 -47.07
CA PRO A 241 5.12 6.17 -46.86
C PRO A 241 4.33 6.45 -45.56
N ASP A 242 5.01 6.92 -44.52
CA ASP A 242 4.37 7.29 -43.26
C ASP A 242 3.54 8.59 -43.40
N VAL A 243 3.91 9.47 -44.34
CA VAL A 243 3.19 10.70 -44.67
C VAL A 243 1.94 10.41 -45.51
N GLU A 244 1.99 9.46 -46.44
CA GLU A 244 0.80 8.95 -47.15
C GLU A 244 -0.19 8.30 -46.15
N ALA A 245 0.30 7.46 -45.24
CA ALA A 245 -0.53 6.86 -44.20
C ALA A 245 -1.12 7.88 -43.21
N ALA A 246 -0.39 8.96 -42.90
CA ALA A 246 -0.89 10.05 -42.07
C ALA A 246 -1.91 10.94 -42.82
N LEU A 247 -1.74 11.13 -44.13
CA LEU A 247 -2.70 11.85 -44.99
C LEU A 247 -4.01 11.09 -45.15
N ASP A 248 -3.97 9.76 -45.28
CA ASP A 248 -5.18 8.92 -45.30
C ASP A 248 -5.93 8.99 -43.97
N LYS A 249 -5.22 8.91 -42.84
CA LYS A 249 -5.82 9.09 -41.50
C LYS A 249 -6.36 10.50 -41.28
N ALA A 250 -5.70 11.53 -41.80
CA ALA A 250 -6.20 12.90 -41.75
C ALA A 250 -7.46 13.09 -42.62
N ASN A 251 -7.52 12.43 -43.77
CA ASN A 251 -8.69 12.44 -44.66
C ASN A 251 -9.88 11.71 -44.00
N GLU A 252 -9.63 10.61 -43.29
CA GLU A 252 -10.62 9.91 -42.46
C GLU A 252 -11.15 10.80 -41.33
N LEU A 253 -10.27 11.51 -40.63
CA LEU A 253 -10.62 12.39 -39.52
C LEU A 253 -11.38 13.63 -40.00
N ILE A 254 -11.09 14.14 -41.20
CA ILE A 254 -11.81 15.27 -41.82
C ILE A 254 -13.19 14.87 -42.35
N ILE A 255 -13.34 13.67 -42.93
CA ILE A 255 -14.60 13.23 -43.56
C ILE A 255 -15.56 12.63 -42.53
N ASN A 256 -15.06 11.77 -41.63
CA ASN A 256 -15.91 10.96 -40.75
C ASN A 256 -16.06 11.55 -39.34
N ASP A 257 -14.98 12.13 -38.78
CA ASP A 257 -14.96 12.52 -37.36
C ASP A 257 -15.17 14.01 -37.14
N TRP A 258 -14.67 14.86 -38.04
CA TRP A 258 -14.77 16.32 -37.96
C TRP A 258 -16.21 16.85 -37.90
N PRO A 259 -17.21 16.30 -38.62
CA PRO A 259 -18.60 16.72 -38.48
C PRO A 259 -19.16 16.51 -37.07
N ASN A 260 -18.78 15.41 -36.41
CA ASN A 260 -19.20 15.07 -35.05
C ASN A 260 -18.49 15.95 -34.01
N ILE A 261 -17.19 16.19 -34.18
CA ILE A 261 -16.38 17.08 -33.33
C ILE A 261 -16.88 18.53 -33.43
N LYS A 262 -17.13 19.03 -34.64
CA LYS A 262 -17.68 20.38 -34.88
C LYS A 262 -19.07 20.56 -34.24
N THR A 263 -19.92 19.53 -34.34
CA THR A 263 -21.26 19.56 -33.73
C THR A 263 -21.18 19.54 -32.20
N GLY A 264 -20.27 18.73 -31.63
CA GLY A 264 -20.00 18.69 -30.19
C GLY A 264 -19.45 20.02 -29.64
N LEU A 265 -18.51 20.64 -30.35
CA LEU A 265 -17.95 21.96 -29.99
C LEU A 265 -18.98 23.08 -30.08
N HIS A 266 -19.85 23.08 -31.10
CA HIS A 266 -20.94 24.06 -31.18
C HIS A 266 -21.98 23.89 -30.08
N LYS A 267 -22.31 22.65 -29.69
CA LYS A 267 -23.20 22.38 -28.56
C LYS A 267 -22.57 22.83 -27.24
N ALA A 268 -21.29 22.52 -27.01
CA ALA A 268 -20.56 22.94 -25.81
C ALA A 268 -20.45 24.47 -25.73
N ALA A 269 -20.11 25.15 -26.84
CA ALA A 269 -20.03 26.60 -26.89
C ALA A 269 -21.40 27.27 -26.68
N ASN A 270 -22.49 26.71 -27.22
CA ASN A 270 -23.84 27.22 -27.00
C ASN A 270 -24.33 27.00 -25.55
N ALA A 271 -23.99 25.86 -24.93
CA ALA A 271 -24.30 25.58 -23.53
C ALA A 271 -23.58 26.54 -22.58
N ILE A 272 -22.29 26.80 -22.83
CA ILE A 272 -21.50 27.79 -22.08
C ILE A 272 -22.07 29.22 -22.28
N ARG A 273 -22.53 29.54 -23.48
CA ARG A 273 -23.04 30.89 -23.82
C ARG A 273 -24.45 31.17 -23.31
N LYS A 274 -25.29 30.15 -23.08
CA LYS A 274 -26.65 30.30 -22.52
C LYS A 274 -26.71 30.17 -21.00
N GLY A 275 -25.64 29.68 -20.35
CA GLY A 275 -25.60 29.55 -18.88
C GLY A 275 -26.68 28.62 -18.32
N GLU A 276 -27.18 27.67 -19.10
CA GLU A 276 -28.10 26.64 -18.62
C GLU A 276 -27.34 25.63 -17.75
N LYS A 277 -27.74 25.51 -16.48
CA LYS A 277 -27.10 24.65 -15.46
C LYS A 277 -27.35 23.14 -15.64
N GLU A 278 -27.96 22.70 -16.74
CA GLU A 278 -28.30 21.30 -16.97
C GLU A 278 -27.83 20.80 -18.35
N VAL A 279 -26.54 20.91 -18.64
CA VAL A 279 -25.94 20.17 -19.76
C VAL A 279 -24.87 19.22 -19.22
N ASP A 280 -25.15 17.92 -19.34
CA ASP A 280 -24.31 16.83 -18.85
C ASP A 280 -23.04 16.69 -19.71
N LEU A 281 -21.97 17.34 -19.25
CA LEU A 281 -20.61 17.23 -19.80
C LEU A 281 -20.07 15.78 -19.75
N GLY A 282 -20.72 14.86 -19.01
CA GLY A 282 -20.36 13.46 -18.92
C GLY A 282 -20.65 12.64 -20.19
N GLU A 283 -21.65 13.02 -20.97
CA GLU A 283 -22.01 12.31 -22.22
C GLU A 283 -21.02 12.60 -23.35
N ILE A 284 -20.46 13.82 -23.36
CA ILE A 284 -19.41 14.26 -24.31
C ILE A 284 -18.09 13.54 -24.02
N LEU A 285 -17.75 13.32 -22.74
CA LEU A 285 -16.57 12.56 -22.32
C LEU A 285 -16.68 11.06 -22.63
N LYS A 286 -17.89 10.50 -22.65
CA LYS A 286 -18.14 9.09 -23.04
C LYS A 286 -17.93 8.84 -24.53
N LEU A 287 -18.25 9.81 -25.40
CA LEU A 287 -18.06 9.69 -26.85
C LEU A 287 -16.60 9.82 -27.29
N LEU A 288 -15.75 10.49 -26.49
CA LEU A 288 -14.33 10.73 -26.79
C LEU A 288 -13.38 9.65 -26.22
N LYS A 289 -13.85 8.76 -25.34
CA LYS A 289 -13.08 7.63 -24.82
C LYS A 289 -13.35 6.37 -25.65
N LEU A 290 -12.62 6.19 -26.74
CA LEU A 290 -12.25 4.83 -27.16
C LEU A 290 -11.34 4.26 -26.06
N ASP A 291 -11.68 3.06 -25.62
CA ASP A 291 -11.54 2.53 -24.26
C ASP A 291 -10.08 2.21 -23.84
N ALA A 292 -9.22 3.23 -23.77
CA ALA A 292 -7.80 3.13 -23.40
C ALA A 292 -7.54 2.46 -22.05
N ASN A 293 -8.55 2.44 -21.17
CA ASN A 293 -8.46 1.75 -19.90
C ASN A 293 -8.49 0.23 -20.08
N LYS A 294 -9.29 -0.31 -21.02
CA LYS A 294 -9.41 -1.77 -21.23
C LYS A 294 -8.13 -2.42 -21.76
N GLU A 295 -7.39 -1.74 -22.64
CA GLU A 295 -6.12 -2.27 -23.14
C GLU A 295 -4.99 -2.16 -22.09
N SER A 296 -4.97 -1.10 -21.29
CA SER A 296 -4.02 -0.95 -20.17
C SER A 296 -4.27 -1.97 -19.05
N ASP A 297 -5.53 -2.28 -18.75
CA ASP A 297 -5.91 -3.24 -17.70
C ASP A 297 -5.51 -4.67 -18.10
N PHE A 298 -5.61 -5.03 -19.39
CA PHE A 298 -5.18 -6.33 -19.90
C PHE A 298 -3.67 -6.58 -19.76
N PHE A 299 -2.82 -5.57 -19.97
CA PHE A 299 -1.37 -5.70 -19.83
C PHE A 299 -0.89 -5.63 -18.37
N THR A 300 -1.65 -5.00 -17.48
CA THR A 300 -1.27 -4.85 -16.06
C THR A 300 -1.82 -5.96 -15.17
N GLN A 301 -2.91 -6.62 -15.58
CA GLN A 301 -3.49 -7.80 -14.93
C GLN A 301 -3.79 -8.90 -15.96
N PRO A 302 -2.77 -9.66 -16.42
CA PRO A 302 -2.94 -10.72 -17.43
C PRO A 302 -3.78 -11.91 -16.93
N VAL A 303 -4.10 -11.95 -15.63
CA VAL A 303 -4.95 -12.95 -15.00
C VAL A 303 -6.01 -12.23 -14.19
N GLU A 304 -7.28 -12.48 -14.51
CA GLU A 304 -8.41 -11.93 -13.77
C GLU A 304 -8.57 -12.70 -12.45
N VAL A 305 -7.94 -12.20 -11.38
CA VAL A 305 -8.07 -12.79 -10.04
C VAL A 305 -9.47 -12.46 -9.51
N LYS A 306 -10.38 -13.43 -9.55
CA LYS A 306 -11.69 -13.32 -8.90
C LYS A 306 -11.54 -13.50 -7.39
N GLU A 307 -11.18 -12.42 -6.71
CA GLU A 307 -11.16 -12.35 -5.26
C GLU A 307 -12.58 -12.19 -4.70
N HIS A 308 -13.04 -13.20 -3.96
CA HIS A 308 -14.26 -13.11 -3.17
C HIS A 308 -13.89 -12.80 -1.72
N ALA A 309 -13.84 -11.51 -1.37
CA ALA A 309 -13.63 -11.08 0.00
C ALA A 309 -14.82 -11.48 0.88
N VAL A 310 -14.59 -12.37 1.84
CA VAL A 310 -15.61 -12.81 2.82
C VAL A 310 -16.06 -11.63 3.70
N TYR A 311 -15.15 -10.70 4.01
CA TYR A 311 -15.40 -9.46 4.77
C TYR A 311 -14.73 -8.27 4.06
N PRO A 312 -15.42 -7.59 3.14
CA PRO A 312 -14.85 -6.48 2.38
C PRO A 312 -14.71 -5.21 3.24
N ILE A 313 -13.59 -4.51 3.12
CA ILE A 313 -13.34 -3.19 3.72
C ILE A 313 -12.80 -2.26 2.62
N ALA A 314 -13.39 -1.08 2.46
CA ALA A 314 -13.16 -0.23 1.28
C ALA A 314 -11.71 0.23 1.06
N ASN A 315 -10.94 0.48 2.13
CA ASN A 315 -9.57 0.99 2.02
C ASN A 315 -8.73 0.69 3.29
N ASN A 316 -7.41 0.90 3.19
CA ASN A 316 -6.47 0.66 4.29
C ASN A 316 -6.76 1.53 5.54
N GLY A 317 -7.19 2.77 5.36
CA GLY A 317 -7.56 3.65 6.47
C GLY A 317 -8.73 3.09 7.28
N SER A 318 -9.75 2.57 6.59
CA SER A 318 -10.91 1.92 7.20
C SER A 318 -10.52 0.61 7.87
N ALA A 319 -9.61 -0.17 7.26
CA ALA A 319 -9.08 -1.40 7.86
C ALA A 319 -8.26 -1.14 9.14
N SER A 320 -7.57 -0.01 9.21
CA SER A 320 -6.73 0.39 10.36
C SER A 320 -7.51 1.12 11.46
N THR A 321 -8.71 1.63 11.15
CA THR A 321 -9.52 2.44 12.09
C THR A 321 -9.83 1.73 13.41
N PRO A 322 -10.17 0.43 13.46
CA PRO A 322 -10.36 -0.29 14.72
C PRO A 322 -9.20 -0.17 15.70
N PHE A 323 -7.96 -0.29 15.21
CA PHE A 323 -6.75 -0.18 16.02
C PHE A 323 -6.56 1.24 16.56
N TYR A 324 -6.62 2.24 15.68
CA TYR A 324 -6.41 3.64 16.08
C TYR A 324 -7.54 4.19 16.95
N THR A 325 -8.77 3.73 16.75
CA THR A 325 -9.90 4.08 17.63
C THR A 325 -9.67 3.55 19.04
N ALA A 326 -9.33 2.27 19.20
CA ALA A 326 -9.00 1.72 20.51
C ALA A 326 -7.81 2.46 21.15
N LEU A 327 -6.76 2.76 20.37
CA LEU A 327 -5.58 3.51 20.83
C LEU A 327 -5.97 4.90 21.35
N CYS A 328 -6.76 5.64 20.56
CA CYS A 328 -7.24 6.98 20.91
C CYS A 328 -8.03 6.97 22.21
N LEU A 329 -8.93 6.00 22.41
CA LEU A 329 -9.74 5.90 23.63
C LEU A 329 -8.90 5.61 24.88
N TRP A 330 -7.87 4.77 24.77
CA TRP A 330 -6.95 4.50 25.88
C TRP A 330 -6.10 5.73 26.21
N VAL A 331 -5.48 6.33 25.19
CA VAL A 331 -4.67 7.54 25.34
C VAL A 331 -5.51 8.67 25.93
N GLY A 332 -6.73 8.87 25.44
CA GLY A 332 -7.68 9.84 25.97
C GLY A 332 -7.99 9.62 27.45
N ALA A 333 -8.18 8.36 27.88
CA ALA A 333 -8.35 8.03 29.30
C ALA A 333 -7.10 8.38 30.14
N VAL A 334 -5.90 8.06 29.66
CA VAL A 334 -4.64 8.40 30.35
C VAL A 334 -4.43 9.91 30.44
N LEU A 335 -4.63 10.63 29.34
CA LEU A 335 -4.53 12.09 29.31
C LEU A 335 -5.57 12.75 30.21
N PHE A 336 -6.82 12.28 30.17
CA PHE A 336 -7.87 12.80 31.04
C PHE A 336 -7.54 12.56 32.51
N SER A 337 -7.03 11.37 32.88
CA SER A 337 -6.56 11.09 34.24
C SER A 337 -5.35 11.94 34.67
N SER A 338 -4.63 12.49 33.71
CA SER A 338 -3.45 13.34 33.97
C SER A 338 -3.85 14.78 34.26
N VAL A 339 -4.91 15.27 33.61
CA VAL A 339 -5.46 16.63 33.78
C VAL A 339 -6.49 16.68 34.91
N ALA A 340 -7.43 15.73 34.93
CA ALA A 340 -8.50 15.67 35.92
C ALA A 340 -8.02 14.90 37.16
N THR A 341 -8.14 15.52 38.34
CA THR A 341 -7.84 14.84 39.61
C THR A 341 -8.85 13.74 39.91
N THR A 342 -8.38 12.62 40.45
CA THR A 342 -9.22 11.53 40.96
C THR A 342 -9.73 11.80 42.37
N ASP A 343 -9.20 12.82 43.06
CA ASP A 343 -9.67 13.24 44.37
C ASP A 343 -10.99 13.99 44.29
N VAL A 344 -11.84 13.80 45.31
CA VAL A 344 -13.08 14.55 45.50
C VAL A 344 -12.89 15.51 46.66
N TYR A 345 -13.04 16.81 46.39
CA TYR A 345 -13.00 17.84 47.43
C TYR A 345 -14.42 18.14 47.91
N LEU A 346 -14.72 17.76 49.15
CA LEU A 346 -15.97 18.06 49.81
C LEU A 346 -15.75 19.18 50.83
N GLU A 347 -16.65 20.16 50.87
CA GLU A 347 -16.58 21.32 51.77
C GLU A 347 -17.58 21.20 52.94
N GLY A 348 -17.30 21.92 54.01
CA GLY A 348 -18.22 22.09 55.14
C GLY A 348 -18.74 20.77 55.74
N LYS A 349 -20.08 20.67 55.85
CA LYS A 349 -20.79 19.55 56.50
C LYS A 349 -20.72 18.25 55.70
N ASP A 350 -20.40 18.30 54.41
CA ASP A 350 -20.42 17.11 53.54
C ASP A 350 -19.17 16.23 53.66
N LYS A 351 -18.09 16.73 54.30
CA LYS A 351 -16.83 15.96 54.51
C LYS A 351 -17.02 14.61 55.22
N LYS A 352 -18.04 14.46 56.07
CA LYS A 352 -18.34 13.22 56.81
C LYS A 352 -19.59 12.51 56.31
N ARG A 353 -20.26 13.05 55.30
CA ARG A 353 -21.57 12.56 54.85
C ARG A 353 -21.47 11.34 53.95
N PHE A 354 -20.39 11.22 53.18
CA PHE A 354 -20.19 10.16 52.20
C PHE A 354 -18.99 9.29 52.56
N SER A 355 -19.16 7.98 52.46
CA SER A 355 -18.08 7.00 52.59
C SER A 355 -17.05 7.17 51.47
N LYS A 356 -15.82 6.70 51.70
CA LYS A 356 -14.76 6.70 50.69
C LYS A 356 -15.12 5.92 49.43
N ARG A 357 -15.94 4.87 49.58
CA ARG A 357 -16.45 4.08 48.44
C ARG A 357 -17.41 4.88 47.58
N GLU A 358 -18.34 5.60 48.21
CA GLU A 358 -19.28 6.47 47.50
C GLU A 358 -18.55 7.61 46.77
N GLN A 359 -17.56 8.24 47.42
CA GLN A 359 -16.74 9.28 46.78
C GLN A 359 -15.98 8.74 45.56
N PHE A 360 -15.35 7.57 45.70
CA PHE A 360 -14.66 6.88 44.61
C PHE A 360 -15.61 6.55 43.45
N SER A 361 -16.72 5.88 43.73
CA SER A 361 -17.68 5.46 42.70
C SER A 361 -18.32 6.67 42.01
N ALA A 362 -18.69 7.72 42.74
CA ALA A 362 -19.24 8.94 42.16
C ALA A 362 -18.25 9.60 41.20
N ARG A 363 -16.97 9.69 41.58
CA ARG A 363 -15.93 10.26 40.73
C ARG A 363 -15.62 9.38 39.52
N MET A 364 -15.62 8.06 39.69
CA MET A 364 -15.51 7.10 38.59
C MET A 364 -16.61 7.32 37.55
N PHE A 365 -17.86 7.55 37.97
CA PHE A 365 -18.95 7.84 37.04
C PHE A 365 -18.74 9.14 36.26
N THR A 366 -18.16 10.18 36.87
CA THR A 366 -17.78 11.40 36.14
C THR A 366 -16.77 11.10 35.03
N PHE A 367 -15.76 10.26 35.32
CA PHE A 367 -14.79 9.81 34.33
C PHE A 367 -15.46 8.99 33.22
N ILE A 368 -16.35 8.05 33.56
CA ILE A 368 -17.11 7.24 32.60
C ILE A 368 -17.90 8.12 31.64
N VAL A 369 -18.60 9.16 32.13
CA VAL A 369 -19.36 10.09 31.28
C VAL A 369 -18.44 10.79 30.28
N MET A 370 -17.26 11.24 30.72
CA MET A 370 -16.24 11.81 29.82
C MET A 370 -15.73 10.78 28.82
N GLY A 371 -15.59 9.52 29.25
CA GLY A 371 -15.24 8.37 28.42
C GLY A 371 -16.25 8.12 27.30
N ILE A 372 -17.54 8.18 27.62
CA ILE A 372 -18.62 8.04 26.63
C ILE A 372 -18.58 9.22 25.66
N GLY A 373 -18.42 10.45 26.16
CA GLY A 373 -18.31 11.65 25.34
C GLY A 373 -17.17 11.55 24.30
N GLN A 374 -15.97 11.15 24.73
CA GLN A 374 -14.85 10.97 23.79
C GLN A 374 -15.13 9.85 22.76
N ALA A 375 -15.80 8.76 23.16
CA ALA A 375 -16.11 7.67 22.25
C ALA A 375 -17.06 8.10 21.13
N LEU A 376 -18.07 8.90 21.48
CA LEU A 376 -18.98 9.49 20.51
C LEU A 376 -18.24 10.46 19.59
N ILE A 377 -17.39 11.34 20.12
CA ILE A 377 -16.60 12.27 19.30
C ILE A 377 -15.71 11.53 18.30
N VAL A 378 -14.97 10.51 18.77
CA VAL A 378 -14.07 9.73 17.90
C VAL A 378 -14.85 8.96 16.84
N THR A 379 -15.90 8.23 17.23
CA THR A 379 -16.65 7.41 16.25
C THR A 379 -17.45 8.24 15.26
N LEU A 380 -18.12 9.31 15.71
CA LEU A 380 -18.81 10.23 14.80
C LEU A 380 -17.81 11.00 13.92
N GLY A 381 -16.66 11.38 14.47
CA GLY A 381 -15.56 11.99 13.70
C GLY A 381 -15.02 11.07 12.61
N ASN A 382 -14.87 9.77 12.91
CA ASN A 382 -14.48 8.78 11.91
C ASN A 382 -15.44 8.77 10.71
N TYR A 383 -16.75 8.86 10.94
CA TYR A 383 -17.74 8.84 9.84
C TYR A 383 -17.89 10.18 9.14
N PHE A 384 -18.06 11.26 9.88
CA PHE A 384 -18.46 12.55 9.32
C PHE A 384 -17.28 13.45 8.96
N ALA A 385 -16.13 13.31 9.62
CA ALA A 385 -14.94 14.09 9.32
C ALA A 385 -13.93 13.34 8.45
N LEU A 386 -13.73 12.04 8.72
CA LEU A 386 -12.72 11.23 8.03
C LEU A 386 -13.27 10.33 6.93
N GLY A 387 -14.60 10.15 6.84
CA GLY A 387 -15.22 9.32 5.80
C GLY A 387 -14.85 7.83 5.90
N VAL A 388 -14.66 7.31 7.12
CA VAL A 388 -14.32 5.89 7.34
C VAL A 388 -15.49 4.99 6.94
N ASP A 389 -15.19 3.96 6.14
CA ASP A 389 -16.15 2.93 5.76
C ASP A 389 -16.24 1.84 6.85
N VAL A 390 -17.46 1.56 7.32
CA VAL A 390 -17.73 0.56 8.36
C VAL A 390 -19.01 -0.16 7.99
N ARG A 391 -18.95 -1.50 7.93
CA ARG A 391 -20.10 -2.33 7.55
C ARG A 391 -21.30 -2.20 8.49
N ASN A 392 -21.03 -2.06 9.80
CA ASN A 392 -22.03 -1.96 10.86
C ASN A 392 -21.77 -0.73 11.76
N PRO A 393 -22.09 0.49 11.31
CA PRO A 393 -21.69 1.73 11.97
C PRO A 393 -22.32 1.90 13.36
N ALA A 394 -23.59 1.55 13.52
CA ALA A 394 -24.26 1.63 14.82
C ALA A 394 -23.58 0.73 15.88
N TYR A 395 -23.21 -0.50 15.51
CA TYR A 395 -22.48 -1.40 16.40
C TYR A 395 -21.08 -0.91 16.71
N SER A 396 -20.38 -0.32 15.73
CA SER A 396 -19.07 0.28 15.97
C SER A 396 -19.12 1.40 17.01
N VAL A 397 -20.17 2.24 17.00
CA VAL A 397 -20.38 3.25 18.07
C VAL A 397 -20.57 2.58 19.43
N TRP A 398 -21.47 1.61 19.52
CA TRP A 398 -21.74 0.92 20.79
C TRP A 398 -20.53 0.16 21.34
N PHE A 399 -19.76 -0.49 20.46
CA PHE A 399 -18.53 -1.18 20.82
C PHE A 399 -17.45 -0.19 21.29
N ALA A 400 -17.27 0.93 20.59
CA ALA A 400 -16.35 1.98 21.04
C ALA A 400 -16.75 2.56 22.40
N VAL A 401 -18.05 2.76 22.65
CA VAL A 401 -18.55 3.21 23.95
C VAL A 401 -18.21 2.19 25.05
N LEU A 402 -18.45 0.89 24.84
CA LEU A 402 -18.08 -0.16 25.80
C LEU A 402 -16.57 -0.17 26.08
N ILE A 403 -15.76 -0.07 25.03
CA ILE A 403 -14.29 -0.03 25.13
C ILE A 403 -13.85 1.20 25.91
N ALA A 404 -14.41 2.38 25.61
CA ALA A 404 -14.08 3.62 26.29
C ALA A 404 -14.43 3.56 27.78
N ILE A 405 -15.59 3.00 28.14
CA ILE A 405 -15.97 2.77 29.53
C ILE A 405 -14.95 1.85 30.22
N THR A 406 -14.58 0.74 29.58
CA THR A 406 -13.63 -0.23 30.12
C THR A 406 -12.27 0.39 30.37
N PHE A 407 -11.71 1.06 29.37
CA PHE A 407 -10.40 1.70 29.46
C PHE A 407 -10.41 2.84 30.48
N MET A 408 -11.48 3.64 30.51
CA MET A 408 -11.61 4.73 31.47
C MET A 408 -11.69 4.23 32.90
N ILE A 409 -12.44 3.14 33.18
CA ILE A 409 -12.49 2.50 34.49
C ILE A 409 -11.11 1.97 34.89
N MET A 410 -10.43 1.26 33.99
CA MET A 410 -9.10 0.71 34.27
C MET A 410 -8.11 1.80 34.65
N VAL A 411 -7.99 2.84 33.82
CA VAL A 411 -7.09 3.96 34.06
C VAL A 411 -7.48 4.71 35.34
N TYR A 412 -8.77 5.02 35.53
CA TYR A 412 -9.25 5.70 36.73
C TYR A 412 -8.89 4.92 38.00
N VAL A 413 -9.14 3.62 38.04
CA VAL A 413 -8.84 2.77 39.20
C VAL A 413 -7.34 2.75 39.48
N LEU A 414 -6.49 2.56 38.47
CA LEU A 414 -5.04 2.57 38.65
C LEU A 414 -4.55 3.91 39.22
N VAL A 415 -5.02 5.03 38.67
CA VAL A 415 -4.62 6.38 39.11
C VAL A 415 -5.19 6.72 40.48
N ALA A 416 -6.44 6.34 40.77
CA ALA A 416 -7.05 6.57 42.07
C ALA A 416 -6.36 5.76 43.19
N LEU A 417 -5.88 4.54 42.89
CA LEU A 417 -5.18 3.70 43.86
C LEU A 417 -3.70 4.08 44.02
N PHE A 418 -3.00 4.44 42.94
CA PHE A 418 -1.54 4.59 42.93
C PHE A 418 -1.03 6.00 42.57
N GLY A 419 -1.92 6.97 42.32
CA GLY A 419 -1.57 8.33 41.93
C GLY A 419 -0.76 8.36 40.64
N ASN A 420 0.33 9.13 40.62
CA ASN A 420 1.22 9.26 39.46
C ASN A 420 1.88 7.93 39.04
N VAL A 421 2.14 7.02 39.99
CA VAL A 421 2.64 5.66 39.65
C VAL A 421 1.59 4.90 38.85
N GLY A 422 0.31 5.06 39.19
CA GLY A 422 -0.81 4.48 38.45
C GLY A 422 -0.87 4.94 36.99
N LYS A 423 -0.59 6.24 36.74
CA LYS A 423 -0.48 6.78 35.38
C LYS A 423 0.64 6.10 34.60
N GLY A 424 1.81 5.91 35.23
CA GLY A 424 2.93 5.18 34.64
C GLY A 424 2.58 3.73 34.30
N ILE A 425 1.90 3.02 35.20
CA ILE A 425 1.42 1.65 34.94
C ILE A 425 0.46 1.62 33.74
N ALA A 426 -0.48 2.58 33.64
CA ALA A 426 -1.40 2.66 32.52
C ALA A 426 -0.68 2.90 31.18
N ILE A 427 0.42 3.67 31.17
CA ILE A 427 1.26 3.88 29.98
C ILE A 427 2.04 2.61 29.63
N ILE A 428 2.57 1.88 30.61
CA ILE A 428 3.27 0.60 30.35
C ILE A 428 2.30 -0.40 29.72
N ILE A 429 1.08 -0.53 30.25
CA ILE A 429 0.04 -1.38 29.67
C ILE A 429 -0.28 -0.94 28.24
N LEU A 430 -0.37 0.38 27.98
CA LEU A 430 -0.57 0.92 26.63
C LEU A 430 0.53 0.51 25.65
N VAL A 431 1.80 0.70 26.03
CA VAL A 431 2.94 0.38 25.16
C VAL A 431 2.98 -1.12 24.83
N LEU A 432 2.78 -1.98 25.85
CA LEU A 432 2.65 -3.41 25.64
C LEU A 432 1.45 -3.77 24.76
N SER A 433 0.36 -3.00 24.87
CA SER A 433 -0.85 -3.16 24.07
C SER A 433 -0.68 -2.79 22.61
N ILE A 434 0.16 -1.79 22.29
CA ILE A 434 0.47 -1.43 20.90
C ILE A 434 1.19 -2.58 20.19
N SER A 435 2.21 -3.16 20.84
CA SER A 435 2.98 -4.27 20.30
C SER A 435 2.24 -5.60 20.35
N GLY A 436 1.41 -5.82 21.37
CA GLY A 436 0.67 -7.05 21.57
C GLY A 436 -0.70 -7.07 20.90
N GLY A 437 -1.28 -5.94 20.50
CA GLY A 437 -2.69 -5.84 20.08
C GLY A 437 -3.01 -6.31 18.67
N GLY A 438 -2.01 -6.73 17.89
CA GLY A 438 -2.21 -7.23 16.52
C GLY A 438 -2.88 -6.20 15.61
N GLY A 439 -2.35 -4.98 15.57
CA GLY A 439 -2.84 -3.84 14.77
C GLY A 439 -2.69 -4.06 13.27
N ASN A 440 -1.78 -3.34 12.62
CA ASN A 440 -1.60 -3.47 11.16
C ASN A 440 -1.03 -4.84 10.73
N TYR A 441 -0.52 -5.64 11.67
CA TYR A 441 0.06 -6.94 11.41
C TYR A 441 -0.54 -8.02 12.32
N PRO A 442 -0.70 -9.26 11.82
CA PRO A 442 -1.15 -10.38 12.63
C PRO A 442 -0.25 -10.62 13.85
N ILE A 443 -0.82 -11.01 14.98
CA ILE A 443 -0.01 -11.27 16.19
C ILE A 443 1.02 -12.41 15.96
N GLN A 444 0.73 -13.33 15.04
CA GLN A 444 1.56 -14.49 14.70
C GLN A 444 2.93 -14.09 14.12
N VAL A 445 3.06 -12.89 13.54
CA VAL A 445 4.34 -12.38 13.03
C VAL A 445 5.13 -11.60 14.10
N SER A 446 4.56 -11.41 15.29
CA SER A 446 5.23 -10.73 16.41
C SER A 446 6.12 -11.71 17.20
N GLY A 447 7.05 -11.21 18.00
CA GLY A 447 7.89 -12.06 18.86
C GLY A 447 7.08 -12.89 19.87
N LYS A 448 7.61 -14.06 20.29
CA LYS A 448 6.93 -15.01 21.19
C LYS A 448 6.39 -14.38 22.48
N PHE A 449 7.10 -13.40 23.04
CA PHE A 449 6.65 -12.66 24.22
C PHE A 449 5.31 -11.94 23.99
N PHE A 450 5.16 -11.24 22.87
CA PHE A 450 3.93 -10.51 22.53
C PHE A 450 2.77 -11.45 22.21
N GLN A 451 3.05 -12.57 21.53
CA GLN A 451 2.06 -13.62 21.30
C GLN A 451 1.52 -14.19 22.62
N MET A 452 2.39 -14.39 23.62
CA MET A 452 2.01 -14.93 24.93
C MET A 452 1.14 -13.97 25.75
N ILE A 453 1.46 -12.66 25.75
CA ILE A 453 0.68 -11.69 26.54
C ILE A 453 -0.61 -11.24 25.84
N ASN A 454 -0.67 -11.31 24.51
CA ASN A 454 -1.79 -10.85 23.68
C ASN A 454 -3.19 -11.24 24.21
N PRO A 455 -3.45 -12.51 24.60
CA PRO A 455 -4.77 -12.91 25.07
C PRO A 455 -5.22 -12.22 26.36
N PHE A 456 -4.27 -11.75 27.17
CA PHE A 456 -4.53 -11.10 28.46
C PHE A 456 -4.68 -9.59 28.36
N LEU A 457 -4.32 -9.00 27.22
CA LEU A 457 -4.39 -7.56 27.04
C LEU A 457 -5.84 -7.14 26.71
N PRO A 458 -6.43 -6.20 27.46
CA PRO A 458 -7.76 -5.68 27.16
C PRO A 458 -7.82 -5.08 25.75
N PHE A 459 -6.70 -4.48 25.32
CA PHE A 459 -6.57 -3.84 24.01
C PHE A 459 -6.78 -4.80 22.84
N THR A 460 -6.30 -6.04 22.93
CA THR A 460 -6.51 -7.07 21.92
C THR A 460 -7.99 -7.29 21.64
N HIS A 461 -8.78 -7.43 22.72
CA HIS A 461 -10.21 -7.69 22.63
C HIS A 461 -10.98 -6.46 22.15
N ALA A 462 -10.54 -5.26 22.52
CA ALA A 462 -11.09 -4.01 22.02
C ALA A 462 -10.93 -3.85 20.50
N VAL A 463 -9.71 -4.10 19.99
CA VAL A 463 -9.44 -4.03 18.54
C VAL A 463 -10.22 -5.09 17.79
N ASN A 464 -10.25 -6.33 18.30
CA ASN A 464 -11.03 -7.41 17.68
C ASN A 464 -12.53 -7.06 17.64
N LEU A 465 -13.09 -6.52 18.72
CA LEU A 465 -14.50 -6.14 18.76
C LEU A 465 -14.84 -5.04 17.73
N LEU A 466 -13.98 -4.03 17.59
CA LEU A 466 -14.17 -2.98 16.57
C LEU A 466 -14.01 -3.53 15.15
N ARG A 467 -13.13 -4.51 14.93
CA ARG A 467 -12.98 -5.20 13.62
C ARG A 467 -14.25 -5.94 13.21
N GLU A 468 -14.94 -6.59 14.14
CA GLU A 468 -16.22 -7.25 13.88
C GLU A 468 -17.24 -6.24 13.32
N SER A 469 -17.32 -5.02 13.88
CA SER A 469 -18.21 -4.00 13.32
C SER A 469 -17.73 -3.42 11.97
N ALA A 470 -16.41 -3.35 11.75
CA ALA A 470 -15.81 -2.80 10.53
C ALA A 470 -15.99 -3.72 9.31
N GLY A 471 -15.58 -4.98 9.41
CA GLY A 471 -15.63 -5.94 8.30
C GLY A 471 -16.95 -6.70 8.18
N GLY A 472 -17.66 -6.90 9.29
CA GLY A 472 -18.89 -7.72 9.36
C GLY A 472 -18.87 -8.60 10.61
N ILE A 473 -19.99 -8.61 11.36
CA ILE A 473 -20.01 -9.15 12.72
C ILE A 473 -20.20 -10.65 12.69
N TYR A 474 -19.20 -11.39 13.19
CA TYR A 474 -19.35 -12.77 13.63
C TYR A 474 -19.62 -12.80 15.14
N TRP A 475 -20.90 -12.95 15.50
CA TRP A 475 -21.39 -12.80 16.87
C TRP A 475 -20.67 -13.63 17.94
N PRO A 476 -20.25 -14.89 17.72
CA PRO A 476 -19.51 -15.64 18.74
C PRO A 476 -18.20 -14.95 19.17
N ASN A 477 -17.45 -14.39 18.22
CA ASN A 477 -16.23 -13.63 18.52
C ASN A 477 -16.55 -12.31 19.21
N ALA A 478 -17.56 -11.59 18.71
CA ALA A 478 -17.99 -10.32 19.30
C ALA A 478 -18.44 -10.52 20.75
N TRP A 479 -19.24 -11.56 21.04
CA TRP A 479 -19.67 -11.88 22.40
C TRP A 479 -18.51 -12.22 23.32
N PHE A 480 -17.56 -13.02 22.84
CA PHE A 480 -16.36 -13.34 23.61
C PHE A 480 -15.60 -12.06 24.02
N ALA A 481 -15.36 -11.15 23.08
CA ALA A 481 -14.70 -9.88 23.37
C ALA A 481 -15.54 -8.98 24.31
N ILE A 482 -16.86 -8.90 24.09
CA ILE A 482 -17.79 -8.13 24.96
C ILE A 482 -17.73 -8.65 26.40
N TRP A 483 -17.82 -9.97 26.61
CA TRP A 483 -17.77 -10.56 27.94
C TRP A 483 -16.45 -10.29 28.65
N ILE A 484 -15.33 -10.30 27.91
CA ILE A 484 -14.03 -9.93 28.48
C ILE A 484 -13.99 -8.44 28.86
N MET A 485 -14.47 -7.53 28.01
CA MET A 485 -14.52 -6.09 28.32
C MET A 485 -15.41 -5.79 29.54
N VAL A 486 -16.59 -6.40 29.60
CA VAL A 486 -17.50 -6.27 30.75
C VAL A 486 -16.86 -6.87 32.01
N GLY A 487 -16.26 -8.06 31.90
CA GLY A 487 -15.58 -8.72 33.01
C GLY A 487 -14.45 -7.86 33.59
N ILE A 488 -13.59 -7.30 32.74
CA ILE A 488 -12.51 -6.39 33.15
C ILE A 488 -13.07 -5.15 33.83
N SER A 489 -14.10 -4.52 33.25
CA SER A 489 -14.75 -3.35 33.84
C SER A 489 -15.28 -3.65 35.24
N VAL A 490 -16.01 -4.75 35.41
CA VAL A 490 -16.58 -5.17 36.70
C VAL A 490 -15.48 -5.45 37.72
N VAL A 491 -14.44 -6.21 37.34
CA VAL A 491 -13.32 -6.55 38.23
C VAL A 491 -12.59 -5.29 38.69
N PHE A 492 -12.29 -4.35 37.80
CA PHE A 492 -11.61 -3.10 38.15
C PHE A 492 -12.51 -2.18 39.00
N SER A 493 -13.80 -2.06 38.68
CA SER A 493 -14.73 -1.24 39.48
C SER A 493 -14.88 -1.77 40.91
N ILE A 494 -15.13 -3.08 41.06
CA ILE A 494 -15.30 -3.72 42.38
C ILE A 494 -13.98 -3.70 43.15
N GLY A 495 -12.88 -4.11 42.51
CA GLY A 495 -11.55 -4.10 43.11
C GLY A 495 -11.15 -2.70 43.57
N GLY A 496 -11.37 -1.68 42.73
CA GLY A 496 -11.15 -0.28 43.05
C GLY A 496 -11.97 0.17 44.26
N ALA A 497 -13.28 -0.08 44.28
CA ALA A 497 -14.15 0.32 45.39
C ALA A 497 -13.79 -0.36 46.72
N ILE A 498 -13.28 -1.60 46.69
CA ILE A 498 -12.84 -2.32 47.89
C ILE A 498 -11.47 -1.82 48.37
N LEU A 499 -10.52 -1.63 47.45
CA LEU A 499 -9.13 -1.30 47.76
C LEU A 499 -8.92 0.19 48.07
N TYR A 500 -9.70 1.09 47.45
CA TYR A 500 -9.51 2.54 47.57
C TYR A 500 -9.49 3.05 49.01
N PRO A 501 -10.45 2.70 49.90
CA PRO A 501 -10.42 3.15 51.30
C PRO A 501 -9.16 2.71 52.07
N HIS A 502 -8.54 1.59 51.69
CA HIS A 502 -7.38 1.02 52.38
C HIS A 502 -6.05 1.59 51.84
N LEU A 503 -5.99 1.85 50.53
CA LEU A 503 -4.77 2.24 49.84
C LEU A 503 -4.60 3.75 49.69
N GLU A 504 -5.67 4.56 49.73
CA GLU A 504 -5.59 6.02 49.53
C GLU A 504 -4.54 6.67 50.46
N HIS A 505 -4.54 6.31 51.74
CA HIS A 505 -3.64 6.89 52.73
C HIS A 505 -2.17 6.47 52.54
N ARG A 506 -1.92 5.22 52.10
CA ARG A 506 -0.56 4.72 51.82
C ARG A 506 -0.04 5.29 50.51
N SER A 507 -0.88 5.33 49.48
CA SER A 507 -0.57 5.87 48.16
C SER A 507 -0.21 7.35 48.23
N LYS A 508 -1.00 8.16 48.97
CA LYS A 508 -0.68 9.58 49.20
C LYS A 508 0.66 9.79 49.92
N LYS A 509 1.02 8.92 50.86
CA LYS A 509 2.35 8.95 51.50
C LYS A 509 3.49 8.59 50.53
N PHE A 510 3.33 7.54 49.73
CA PHE A 510 4.33 7.16 48.72
C PHE A 510 4.48 8.21 47.62
N ALA A 511 3.38 8.79 47.14
CA ALA A 511 3.41 9.89 46.18
C ALA A 511 4.15 11.12 46.74
N ALA A 512 3.88 11.49 48.00
CA ALA A 512 4.58 12.59 48.66
C ALA A 512 6.09 12.31 48.85
N LEU A 513 6.47 11.05 49.09
CA LEU A 513 7.88 10.63 49.18
C LEU A 513 8.58 10.64 47.81
N ALA A 514 7.93 10.17 46.75
CA ALA A 514 8.45 10.19 45.38
C ALA A 514 8.58 11.62 44.82
N GLN A 515 7.64 12.50 45.16
CA GLN A 515 7.73 13.91 44.79
C GLN A 515 8.87 14.62 45.55
N LYS A 516 9.14 14.23 46.80
CA LYS A 516 10.31 14.70 47.56
C LYS A 516 11.64 14.15 47.05
N SER A 517 11.66 13.01 46.36
CA SER A 517 12.89 12.39 45.86
C SER A 517 13.30 12.90 44.47
N HIS A 518 12.61 13.89 43.90
CA HIS A 518 12.88 14.47 42.56
C HIS A 518 12.98 13.45 41.41
N LEU A 519 12.47 12.23 41.59
CA LEU A 519 12.60 11.16 40.58
C LEU A 519 11.60 11.29 39.43
N PHE A 520 10.49 11.99 39.64
CA PHE A 520 9.48 12.27 38.62
C PHE A 520 8.98 13.69 38.81
N HIS A 521 9.17 14.53 37.79
CA HIS A 521 8.77 15.94 37.77
C HIS A 521 7.35 16.12 37.28
#